data_AF-A0A9E4YFJ7-F1
#
_entry.id   AF-A0A9E4YFJ7-F1
#
_cell.length_a   1.000
_cell.length_b   1.000
_cell.length_c   1.000
_cell.angle_alpha   90.00
_cell.angle_beta   90.00
_cell.angle_gamma   90.00
#
_symmetry.space_group_name_H-M   'P 1'
#
loop_
_entity.id
_entity.type
_entity.pdbx_description
1 polymer ?
#
loop_
_entity_poly.entity_id
_entity_poly.type
_entity_poly.pdbx_seq_one_letter_code
_entity_poly.pdbx_strand_id
1 'polypeptide(L)'
;MPFFDSKVSKFLLDDLGGTQRNLSAFITEVRGLPGARLLNEVTALGDSGARFIPGLEDVVISLAGIFDDTATSGPDAVLGPLRTHTSAVDFEYGPEGSTTGDVKYSGTCWLAQYDLRSRVGSLVEWTASLQVEGAVARGAFA
;
A
#
# COMPACT_ATOMS: atom_id res chain seq x y z
N MET A 1 6.54 -2.73 23.44
CA MET A 1 6.78 -1.27 23.57
C MET A 1 5.76 -0.57 22.68
N PRO A 2 5.13 0.54 23.10
CA PRO A 2 3.95 1.07 22.40
C PRO A 2 4.24 1.93 21.16
N PHE A 3 5.52 2.15 20.80
CA PHE A 3 5.92 2.94 19.64
C PHE A 3 6.96 2.16 18.82
N PHE A 4 6.78 2.15 17.51
CA PHE A 4 7.67 1.49 16.56
C PHE A 4 8.34 2.55 15.68
N ASP A 5 9.60 2.29 15.33
CA ASP A 5 10.38 3.10 14.40
C ASP A 5 10.03 2.67 12.96
N SER A 6 9.84 3.63 12.06
CA SER A 6 9.48 3.36 10.66
C SER A 6 10.50 2.51 9.92
N LYS A 7 11.77 2.45 10.38
CA LYS A 7 12.78 1.55 9.81
C LYS A 7 12.44 0.06 9.95
N VAL A 8 11.58 -0.27 10.93
CA VAL A 8 11.18 -1.66 11.19
C VAL A 8 10.03 -2.04 10.27
N SER A 9 9.25 -1.05 9.81
CA SER A 9 8.11 -1.28 8.92
C SER A 9 8.51 -2.01 7.65
N LYS A 10 7.65 -2.92 7.20
CA LYS A 10 7.87 -3.73 6.00
C LYS A 10 6.74 -3.53 5.02
N PHE A 11 7.11 -3.29 3.77
CA PHE A 11 6.19 -3.25 2.65
C PHE A 11 6.67 -4.28 1.62
N LEU A 12 5.80 -5.22 1.32
CA LEU A 12 6.03 -6.28 0.38
C LEU A 12 4.97 -6.24 -0.72
N LEU A 13 5.38 -6.53 -1.94
CA LEU A 13 4.51 -6.54 -3.12
C LEU A 13 4.95 -7.67 -4.05
N ASP A 14 3.98 -8.33 -4.68
CA ASP A 14 4.29 -9.33 -5.69
C ASP A 14 4.86 -8.71 -6.97
N ASP A 15 5.89 -9.35 -7.52
CA ASP A 15 6.38 -9.05 -8.86
C ASP A 15 5.49 -9.68 -9.95
N LEU A 16 5.84 -9.43 -11.21
CA LEU A 16 5.14 -9.99 -12.37
C LEU A 16 5.03 -11.53 -12.35
N GLY A 17 5.94 -12.22 -11.66
CA GLY A 17 5.97 -13.67 -11.53
C GLY A 17 5.16 -14.19 -10.33
N GLY A 18 4.47 -13.32 -9.59
CA GLY A 18 3.74 -13.68 -8.37
C GLY A 18 4.66 -14.01 -7.20
N THR A 19 5.90 -13.48 -7.20
CA THR A 19 6.83 -13.64 -6.09
C THR A 19 6.86 -12.37 -5.25
N GLN A 20 6.60 -12.52 -3.95
CA GLN A 20 6.62 -11.42 -2.98
C GLN A 20 8.02 -10.80 -2.84
N ARG A 21 8.15 -9.50 -3.13
CA ARG A 21 9.38 -8.71 -3.03
C ARG A 21 9.29 -7.70 -1.90
N ASN A 22 10.37 -7.58 -1.12
CA ASN A 22 10.47 -6.61 -0.05
C ASN A 22 11.06 -5.29 -0.57
N LEU A 23 10.26 -4.24 -0.60
CA LEU A 23 10.65 -2.91 -1.10
C LEU A 23 10.99 -1.92 0.02
N SER A 24 10.91 -2.34 1.28
CA SER A 24 11.06 -1.45 2.46
C SER A 24 12.38 -0.69 2.52
N ALA A 25 13.46 -1.19 1.91
CA ALA A 25 14.76 -0.53 1.91
C ALA A 25 14.77 0.79 1.12
N PHE A 26 13.87 0.94 0.14
CA PHE A 26 13.85 2.06 -0.79
C PHE A 26 12.61 2.95 -0.64
N ILE A 27 11.68 2.58 0.24
CA ILE A 27 10.47 3.33 0.52
C ILE A 27 10.73 4.31 1.66
N THR A 28 10.45 5.58 1.41
CA THR A 28 10.51 6.63 2.43
C THR A 28 9.16 6.87 3.08
N GLU A 29 8.07 6.51 2.42
CA GLU A 29 6.72 6.80 2.87
C GLU A 29 5.68 5.79 2.37
N VAL A 30 4.80 5.35 3.28
CA VAL A 30 3.60 4.56 3.00
C VAL A 30 2.41 5.29 3.61
N ARG A 31 1.40 5.63 2.80
CA ARG A 31 0.17 6.29 3.25
C ARG A 31 -1.07 5.61 2.69
N GLY A 32 -2.20 5.78 3.38
CA GLY A 32 -3.52 5.38 2.88
C GLY A 32 -4.06 4.06 3.43
N LEU A 33 -3.33 3.35 4.29
CA LEU A 33 -3.81 2.13 4.96
C LEU A 33 -4.33 2.42 6.37
N PRO A 34 -5.40 1.73 6.85
CA PRO A 34 -6.23 0.75 6.15
C PRO A 34 -7.26 1.37 5.18
N GLY A 35 -7.27 2.70 5.04
CA GLY A 35 -8.11 3.42 4.09
C GLY A 35 -9.43 3.92 4.66
N ALA A 36 -10.16 4.67 3.84
CA ALA A 36 -11.48 5.16 4.17
C ALA A 36 -12.54 4.16 3.72
N ARG A 37 -13.57 3.97 4.56
CA ARG A 37 -14.79 3.26 4.17
C ARG A 37 -15.90 4.27 4.00
N LEU A 38 -16.61 4.20 2.88
CA LEU A 38 -17.75 5.06 2.64
C LEU A 38 -18.90 4.72 3.60
N LEU A 39 -19.66 5.72 4.01
CA LEU A 39 -20.84 5.57 4.85
C LEU A 39 -22.04 6.18 4.11
N ASN A 40 -23.09 5.38 3.92
CA ASN A 40 -24.32 5.86 3.29
C ASN A 40 -25.26 6.36 4.39
N GLU A 41 -25.69 7.60 4.27
CA GLU A 41 -26.63 8.21 5.22
C GLU A 41 -28.05 7.70 4.95
N VAL A 42 -28.74 7.29 6.01
CA VAL A 42 -30.11 6.75 6.00
C VAL A 42 -31.03 7.46 7.00
N THR A 43 -30.72 8.72 7.30
CA THR A 43 -31.46 9.56 8.25
C THR A 43 -32.89 9.81 7.77
N ALA A 44 -33.90 9.50 8.59
CA ALA A 44 -35.31 9.73 8.29
C ALA A 44 -35.88 10.96 9.05
N LEU A 45 -37.02 11.50 8.60
CA LEU A 45 -37.68 12.67 9.21
C LEU A 45 -38.11 12.48 10.68
N GLY A 46 -38.09 11.25 11.19
CA GLY A 46 -38.38 10.93 12.60
C GLY A 46 -37.13 10.73 13.45
N ASP A 47 -35.92 10.79 12.87
CA ASP A 47 -34.68 10.58 13.59
C ASP A 47 -34.21 11.88 14.25
N SER A 48 -33.75 11.77 15.50
CA SER A 48 -33.18 12.88 16.26
C SER A 48 -31.68 13.11 15.97
N GLY A 49 -31.07 12.30 15.11
CA GLY A 49 -29.67 12.39 14.74
C GLY A 49 -29.35 11.56 13.50
N ALA A 50 -28.21 11.86 12.86
CA ALA A 50 -27.81 11.23 11.61
C ALA A 50 -27.55 9.72 11.80
N ARG A 51 -28.02 8.91 10.85
CA ARG A 51 -27.85 7.45 10.84
C ARG A 51 -27.12 7.02 9.57
N PHE A 52 -26.22 6.05 9.72
CA PHE A 52 -25.35 5.60 8.63
C PHE A 52 -25.30 4.08 8.54
N ILE A 53 -25.16 3.56 7.31
CA ILE A 53 -24.83 2.17 7.01
C ILE A 53 -23.46 2.09 6.32
N PRO A 54 -22.67 1.02 6.55
CA PRO A 54 -21.36 0.88 5.92
C PRO A 54 -21.50 0.60 4.42
N GLY A 55 -20.82 1.41 3.61
CA GLY A 55 -20.66 1.23 2.17
C GLY A 55 -19.37 0.46 1.82
N LEU A 56 -18.99 0.54 0.54
CA LEU A 56 -17.78 -0.12 0.02
C LEU A 56 -16.50 0.59 0.48
N GLU A 57 -15.42 -0.18 0.59
CA GLU A 57 -14.08 0.34 0.82
C GLU A 57 -13.49 0.83 -0.50
N ASP A 58 -12.87 2.02 -0.46
CA ASP A 58 -12.14 2.60 -1.58
C ASP A 58 -10.80 3.10 -1.04
N VAL A 59 -9.77 2.28 -1.22
CA VAL A 59 -8.47 2.47 -0.58
C VAL A 59 -7.42 2.71 -1.65
N VAL A 60 -6.76 3.86 -1.54
CA VAL A 60 -5.60 4.23 -2.37
C VAL A 60 -4.37 4.25 -1.49
N ILE A 61 -3.39 3.42 -1.81
CA ILE A 61 -2.08 3.39 -1.13
C ILE A 61 -1.14 4.29 -1.91
N SER A 62 -0.57 5.29 -1.24
CA SER A 62 0.45 6.15 -1.81
C SER A 62 1.82 5.75 -1.27
N LEU A 63 2.75 5.47 -2.18
CA LEU A 63 4.13 5.14 -1.88
C LEU A 63 5.07 6.20 -2.45
N ALA A 64 6.14 6.51 -1.73
CA ALA A 64 7.22 7.32 -2.25
C ALA A 64 8.57 6.75 -1.80
N GLY A 65 9.60 6.95 -2.61
CA GLY A 65 10.91 6.39 -2.34
C GLY A 65 12.03 6.84 -3.26
N ILE A 66 13.15 6.16 -3.11
CA ILE A 66 14.37 6.37 -3.89
C ILE A 66 14.44 5.33 -4.99
N PHE A 67 14.82 5.75 -6.19
CA PHE A 67 14.96 4.87 -7.34
C PHE A 67 16.11 3.88 -7.14
N ASP A 68 15.85 2.62 -7.48
CA ASP A 68 16.83 1.56 -7.61
C ASP A 68 16.32 0.54 -8.65
N ASP A 69 17.20 0.13 -9.57
CA ASP A 69 16.91 -0.77 -10.69
C ASP A 69 17.45 -2.19 -10.45
N THR A 70 17.94 -2.48 -9.23
CA THR A 70 18.48 -3.79 -8.88
C THR A 70 17.40 -4.84 -9.12
N ALA A 71 17.72 -5.83 -9.94
CA ALA A 71 16.78 -6.90 -10.24
C ALA A 71 16.19 -7.50 -8.95
N THR A 72 14.88 -7.73 -8.93
CA THR A 72 14.11 -8.38 -7.85
C THR A 72 14.02 -7.63 -6.50
N SER A 73 14.73 -6.52 -6.31
CA SER A 73 14.71 -5.77 -5.03
C SER A 73 14.55 -4.27 -5.21
N GLY A 74 14.94 -3.74 -6.37
CA GLY A 74 14.74 -2.36 -6.75
C GLY A 74 13.27 -2.07 -7.05
N PRO A 75 12.72 -0.93 -6.58
CA PRO A 75 11.34 -0.56 -6.80
C PRO A 75 11.01 -0.36 -8.29
N ASP A 76 11.97 0.04 -9.14
CA ASP A 76 11.71 0.15 -10.58
C ASP A 76 11.56 -1.23 -11.24
N ALA A 77 12.42 -2.18 -10.88
CA ALA A 77 12.35 -3.55 -11.40
C ALA A 77 11.04 -4.27 -11.01
N VAL A 78 10.44 -3.90 -9.87
CA VAL A 78 9.17 -4.48 -9.40
C VAL A 78 7.96 -3.68 -9.88
N LEU A 79 7.92 -2.36 -9.68
CA LEU A 79 6.76 -1.51 -10.03
C LEU A 79 6.69 -1.17 -11.52
N GLY A 80 7.83 -0.99 -12.18
CA GLY A 80 7.89 -0.60 -13.60
C GLY A 80 7.11 -1.54 -14.53
N PRO A 81 7.31 -2.87 -14.44
CA PRO A 81 6.55 -3.86 -15.22
C PRO A 81 5.05 -3.93 -14.85
N LEU A 82 4.68 -3.63 -13.60
CA LEU A 82 3.30 -3.74 -13.13
C LEU A 82 2.36 -2.71 -13.76
N ARG A 83 2.90 -1.61 -14.28
CA ARG A 83 2.13 -0.53 -14.91
C ARG A 83 1.37 -0.97 -16.17
N THR A 84 1.77 -2.07 -16.81
CA THR A 84 1.06 -2.67 -17.94
C THR A 84 0.55 -4.08 -17.64
N HIS A 85 0.60 -4.50 -16.38
CA HIS A 85 0.16 -5.81 -15.98
C HIS A 85 -1.36 -5.91 -16.02
N THR A 86 -1.87 -7.09 -16.40
CA THR A 86 -3.29 -7.32 -16.61
C THR A 86 -3.97 -8.04 -15.45
N SER A 87 -3.25 -8.24 -14.34
CA SER A 87 -3.76 -8.86 -13.12
C SER A 87 -3.40 -8.01 -11.90
N ALA A 88 -4.29 -7.97 -10.91
CA ALA A 88 -3.99 -7.42 -9.61
C ALA A 88 -2.85 -8.19 -8.94
N VAL A 89 -2.10 -7.50 -8.08
CA VAL A 89 -0.99 -8.07 -7.32
C VAL A 89 -1.24 -7.97 -5.83
N ASP A 90 -0.73 -8.93 -5.08
CA ASP A 90 -0.86 -8.96 -3.64
C ASP A 90 0.15 -8.02 -2.99
N PHE A 91 -0.30 -7.30 -1.96
CA PHE A 91 0.55 -6.47 -1.12
C PHE A 91 0.41 -6.88 0.34
N GLU A 92 1.49 -6.67 1.09
CA GLU A 92 1.52 -6.80 2.54
C GLU A 92 2.27 -5.63 3.17
N TYR A 93 1.66 -5.04 4.19
CA TYR A 93 2.24 -3.97 4.98
C TYR A 93 2.23 -4.32 6.46
N GLY A 94 3.42 -4.34 7.05
CA GLY A 94 3.65 -4.55 8.47
C GLY A 94 4.21 -3.29 9.12
N PRO A 95 3.41 -2.48 9.82
CA PRO A 95 3.91 -1.26 10.45
C PRO A 95 4.95 -1.54 11.54
N GLU A 96 4.85 -2.68 12.23
CA GLU A 96 5.79 -3.07 13.30
C GLU A 96 6.88 -4.06 12.86
N GLY A 97 6.84 -4.51 11.59
CA GLY A 97 7.75 -5.54 11.09
C GLY A 97 7.01 -6.65 10.37
N SER A 98 7.70 -7.77 10.17
CA SER A 98 7.18 -8.98 9.54
C SER A 98 7.45 -10.23 10.39
N THR A 99 7.62 -10.07 11.70
CA THR A 99 7.82 -11.17 12.64
C THR A 99 6.49 -11.87 12.90
N THR A 100 6.48 -13.19 13.10
CA THR A 100 5.26 -13.91 13.47
C THR A 100 4.56 -13.24 14.65
N GLY A 101 3.28 -12.95 14.48
CA GLY A 101 2.46 -12.25 15.49
C GLY A 101 2.40 -10.72 15.33
N ASP A 102 3.28 -10.13 14.53
CA ASP A 102 3.23 -8.71 14.17
C ASP A 102 1.98 -8.42 13.32
N VAL A 103 1.37 -7.26 13.50
CA VAL A 103 0.21 -6.78 12.74
C VAL A 103 0.55 -6.68 11.27
N LYS A 104 -0.33 -7.27 10.46
CA LYS A 104 -0.27 -7.26 9.00
C LYS A 104 -1.51 -6.60 8.41
N TYR A 105 -1.32 -5.75 7.41
CA TYR A 105 -2.36 -5.32 6.48
C TYR A 105 -2.07 -5.95 5.12
N SER A 106 -3.03 -6.66 4.55
CA SER A 106 -2.85 -7.35 3.27
C SER A 106 -4.07 -7.20 2.37
N GLY A 107 -3.85 -7.27 1.06
CA GLY A 107 -4.91 -7.22 0.06
C GLY A 107 -4.35 -7.30 -1.36
N THR A 108 -5.25 -7.20 -2.34
CA THR A 108 -4.92 -7.14 -3.77
C THR A 108 -4.97 -5.69 -4.26
N CYS A 109 -4.08 -5.29 -5.16
CA CYS A 109 -4.05 -3.93 -5.69
C CYS A 109 -3.58 -3.85 -7.15
N TRP A 110 -3.91 -2.74 -7.79
CA TRP A 110 -3.46 -2.35 -9.11
C TRP A 110 -2.52 -1.16 -9.01
N LEU A 111 -1.45 -1.17 -9.79
CA LEU A 111 -0.61 0.02 -9.95
C LEU A 111 -1.29 1.01 -10.89
N ALA A 112 -1.91 2.05 -10.32
CA ALA A 112 -2.62 3.07 -11.07
C ALA A 112 -1.66 4.11 -11.68
N GLN A 113 -0.63 4.48 -10.94
CA GLN A 113 0.33 5.51 -11.36
C GLN A 113 1.72 5.22 -10.80
N TYR A 114 2.76 5.45 -11.60
CA TYR A 114 4.16 5.39 -11.22
C TYR A 114 4.94 6.48 -11.94
N ASP A 115 5.46 7.45 -11.20
CA ASP A 115 6.20 8.59 -11.73
C ASP A 115 7.61 8.64 -11.17
N LEU A 116 8.57 8.92 -12.06
CA LEU A 116 9.97 9.15 -11.74
C LEU A 116 10.26 10.64 -11.74
N ARG A 117 10.99 11.10 -10.72
CA ARG A 117 11.43 12.49 -10.60
C ARG A 117 12.95 12.53 -10.47
N SER A 118 13.58 13.30 -11.36
CA SER A 118 15.02 13.58 -11.30
C SER A 118 15.28 15.07 -11.28
N ARG A 119 16.26 15.49 -10.48
CA ARG A 119 16.72 16.89 -10.38
C ARG A 119 18.25 16.88 -10.27
N VAL A 120 18.90 17.83 -10.95
CA VAL A 120 20.35 18.04 -10.82
C VAL A 120 20.70 18.28 -9.34
N GLY A 121 21.65 17.49 -8.82
CA GLY A 121 22.12 17.59 -7.43
C GLY A 121 21.24 16.87 -6.39
N SER A 122 20.31 16.02 -6.82
CA SER A 122 19.48 15.19 -5.93
C SER A 122 19.45 13.74 -6.41
N LEU A 123 19.10 12.81 -5.50
CA LEU A 123 18.84 11.43 -5.89
C LEU A 123 17.57 11.37 -6.76
N VAL A 124 17.46 10.32 -7.58
CA VAL A 124 16.23 10.06 -8.33
C VAL A 124 15.17 9.53 -7.36
N GLU A 125 14.03 10.19 -7.34
CA GLU A 125 12.89 9.87 -6.48
C GLU A 125 11.75 9.29 -7.32
N TRP A 126 10.83 8.57 -6.68
CA TRP A 126 9.63 8.08 -7.33
C TRP A 126 8.41 8.19 -6.42
N THR A 127 7.24 8.26 -7.05
CA THR A 127 5.95 8.19 -6.38
C THR A 127 5.06 7.18 -7.08
N ALA A 128 4.35 6.35 -6.32
CA ALA A 128 3.41 5.37 -6.84
C ALA A 128 2.05 5.48 -6.16
N SER A 129 0.99 5.24 -6.91
CA SER A 129 -0.37 5.11 -6.38
C SER A 129 -0.92 3.73 -6.73
N LEU A 130 -1.24 2.96 -5.70
CA LEU A 130 -1.84 1.63 -5.81
C LEU A 130 -3.33 1.74 -5.45
N GLN A 131 -4.21 1.29 -6.35
CA GLN A 131 -5.64 1.17 -6.09
C GLN A 131 -5.92 -0.23 -5.55
N VAL A 132 -6.44 -0.33 -4.32
CA VAL A 132 -6.83 -1.63 -3.76
C VAL A 132 -8.06 -2.16 -4.50
N GLU A 133 -8.01 -3.43 -4.88
CA GLU A 133 -9.16 -4.19 -5.37
C GLU A 133 -9.71 -5.02 -4.21
N GLY A 134 -10.98 -4.80 -3.86
CA GLY A 134 -11.61 -5.46 -2.71
C GLY A 134 -11.34 -4.74 -1.40
N ALA A 135 -11.10 -5.50 -0.33
CA ALA A 135 -10.99 -4.97 1.04
C ALA A 135 -9.61 -5.22 1.64
N VAL A 136 -9.17 -4.34 2.54
CA VAL A 136 -7.90 -4.51 3.25
C VAL A 136 -8.11 -5.38 4.49
N ALA A 137 -7.49 -6.56 4.50
CA ALA A 137 -7.54 -7.46 5.65
C ALA A 137 -6.49 -7.08 6.70
N ARG A 138 -6.90 -6.95 7.96
CA ARG A 138 -5.99 -6.85 9.11
C ARG A 138 -5.81 -8.22 9.75
N GLY A 139 -4.59 -8.70 9.82
CA GLY A 139 -4.21 -9.97 10.44
C GLY A 139 -2.90 -9.87 11.20
N ALA A 140 -2.21 -11.00 11.32
CA ALA A 140 -0.85 -11.07 11.82
C ALA A 140 0.05 -11.78 10.79
N PHE A 141 1.33 -11.45 10.77
CA PHE A 141 2.33 -12.22 10.04
C PHE A 141 2.41 -13.64 10.62
N ALA A 142 2.53 -14.62 9.72
CA ALA A 142 2.72 -16.02 10.06
C ALA A 142 4.19 -16.31 10.34
#